data_AF-A0A8I0AP36-F1
#
_entry.id   AF-A0A8I0AP36-F1
#
_cell.length_a   1.000
_cell.length_b   1.000
_cell.length_c   1.000
_cell.angle_alpha   90.00
_cell.angle_beta   90.00
_cell.angle_gamma   90.00
#
_symmetry.space_group_name_H-M   'P 1'
#
loop_
_entity.id
_entity.type
_entity.pdbx_description
1 polymer ?
#
loop_
_entity_poly.entity_id
_entity_poly.type
_entity_poly.pdbx_seq_one_letter_code
_entity_poly.pdbx_strand_id
1 'polypeptide(L)'
;MKKYSQGSREAQEKQKNDKKNVPVLVITYFVIFIFIGMMVHLVKYVVIDADSDIANSYNKRQNLYAETVIKGQIISDDGVVLAETKTDDDGNETRVYPYSNMFAHAVGYDSNGQAGLEMVSNYFLLTSNQNILYRIYHALSDKKDMGNNVITTLDYDLQSTAYNALGDNDGAVVAIEPSTGKIKAMVSKPDFDPNQISSVIEETANSDSSCLLNRATQGMYPPGSTFKILTTLEYIRENPNYKSYSYECEGDGIFNSVSIHCYNHKVHGTVSLEDSLAYSCNTSFSNIGTKLDMDALNKLCGDFLYNKELPYDGYYKKSSYTMTSKTDKSLIPQTVIGQGETLITPLHNAIIMCAIANGGVLMKPYMMDRIENCDGSVVKKFSKDSYGRIISSAEAQTLTELMMSVTEYGTASDYFSGAEYTVAGKTGTAEFNENKDSHSWFIGFSNVNNPDLVVCVLIENASNTGASATSIARKIFDAYYN
;
A
#
# COMPACT_ATOMS: atom_id res chain seq x y z
N MET A 1 97.25 -36.19 41.14
CA MET A 1 96.36 -35.22 41.84
C MET A 1 95.38 -34.63 40.83
N LYS A 2 94.09 -34.63 41.17
CA LYS A 2 92.95 -34.15 40.37
C LYS A 2 92.95 -32.62 40.24
N LYS A 3 92.64 -32.11 39.04
CA LYS A 3 91.94 -30.83 38.78
C LYS A 3 91.27 -30.90 37.39
N TYR A 4 89.95 -30.98 37.36
CA TYR A 4 89.00 -30.76 36.24
C TYR A 4 87.64 -30.58 36.92
N SER A 5 86.69 -29.73 36.53
CA SER A 5 86.58 -28.69 35.49
C SER A 5 85.24 -28.00 35.79
N GLN A 6 85.25 -26.69 36.00
CA GLN A 6 84.05 -25.85 35.89
C GLN A 6 83.69 -25.71 34.41
N GLY A 7 82.42 -25.97 34.07
CA GLY A 7 81.86 -25.59 32.77
C GLY A 7 81.02 -26.69 32.15
N SER A 8 79.76 -26.84 32.60
CA SER A 8 78.71 -27.50 31.81
C SER A 8 77.32 -27.55 32.47
N ARG A 9 76.90 -26.55 33.28
CA ARG A 9 75.51 -26.55 33.81
C ARG A 9 74.74 -25.23 33.77
N GLU A 10 75.34 -24.11 33.38
CA GLU A 10 74.60 -22.84 33.26
C GLU A 10 74.13 -22.52 31.82
N ALA A 11 74.41 -23.39 30.84
CA ALA A 11 74.05 -23.18 29.44
C ALA A 11 72.83 -23.98 28.95
N GLN A 12 72.17 -24.77 29.82
CA GLN A 12 71.03 -25.62 29.40
C GLN A 12 69.65 -25.22 29.96
N GLU A 13 69.56 -24.17 30.78
CA GLU A 13 68.28 -23.72 31.36
C GLU A 13 67.75 -22.38 30.81
N LYS A 14 68.29 -21.92 29.67
CA LYS A 14 67.82 -20.68 29.00
C LYS A 14 67.05 -20.90 27.68
N GLN A 15 66.57 -22.12 27.42
CA GLN A 15 65.71 -22.41 26.28
C GLN A 15 64.57 -23.35 26.64
N LYS A 16 63.49 -22.80 27.19
CA LYS A 16 62.09 -23.24 26.96
C LYS A 16 61.18 -22.49 27.93
N ASN A 17 60.65 -21.35 27.50
CA ASN A 17 59.31 -20.90 27.89
C ASN A 17 58.85 -19.74 27.02
N ASP A 18 58.92 -19.92 25.70
CA ASP A 18 58.21 -19.03 24.78
C ASP A 18 57.56 -19.81 23.63
N LYS A 19 56.98 -20.97 23.97
CA LYS A 19 55.93 -21.53 23.12
C LYS A 19 54.66 -20.77 23.49
N LYS A 20 54.40 -19.64 22.82
CA LYS A 20 53.02 -19.12 22.71
C LYS A 20 52.15 -20.33 22.40
N ASN A 21 51.16 -20.61 23.25
CA ASN A 21 50.23 -21.71 23.06
C ASN A 21 49.33 -21.36 21.86
N VAL A 22 49.89 -21.45 20.65
CA VAL A 22 49.22 -21.17 19.38
C VAL A 22 47.87 -21.88 19.30
N PRO A 23 47.70 -23.14 19.77
CA PRO A 23 46.39 -23.79 19.79
C PRO A 23 45.38 -23.08 20.71
N VAL A 24 45.80 -22.65 21.90
CA VAL A 24 44.94 -21.91 22.83
C VAL A 24 44.55 -20.56 22.23
N LEU A 25 45.51 -19.88 21.60
CA LEU A 25 45.32 -18.57 21.00
C LEU A 25 44.37 -18.63 19.78
N VAL A 26 44.45 -19.70 18.98
CA VAL A 26 43.50 -19.99 17.89
C VAL A 26 42.10 -20.27 18.42
N ILE A 27 41.96 -21.08 19.48
CA ILE A 27 40.66 -21.36 20.11
C ILE A 27 40.06 -20.08 20.72
N THR A 28 40.87 -19.25 21.38
CA THR A 28 40.42 -17.97 21.94
C THR A 28 39.91 -17.04 20.85
N TYR A 29 40.62 -16.89 19.73
CA TYR A 29 40.14 -16.07 18.61
C TYR A 29 38.90 -16.64 17.95
N PHE A 30 38.77 -17.97 17.85
CA PHE A 30 37.58 -18.62 17.33
C PHE A 30 36.34 -18.36 18.21
N VAL A 31 36.48 -18.47 19.53
CA VAL A 31 35.39 -18.16 20.49
C VAL A 31 35.02 -16.67 20.43
N ILE A 32 36.01 -15.77 20.41
CA ILE A 32 35.78 -14.32 20.26
C ILE A 32 35.03 -14.03 18.95
N PHE A 33 35.41 -14.68 17.85
CA PHE A 33 34.73 -14.51 16.56
C PHE A 33 33.26 -14.97 16.61
N ILE A 34 32.96 -16.09 17.27
CA ILE A 34 31.57 -16.53 17.49
C ILE A 34 30.80 -15.50 18.31
N PHE A 35 31.37 -15.00 19.41
CA PHE A 35 30.71 -13.99 20.25
C PHE A 35 30.47 -12.67 19.52
N ILE A 36 31.42 -12.23 18.69
CA ILE A 36 31.24 -11.06 17.82
C ILE A 36 30.13 -11.35 16.80
N GLY A 37 30.11 -12.52 16.17
CA GLY A 37 29.06 -12.93 15.25
C GLY A 37 27.68 -12.95 15.91
N MET A 38 27.59 -13.46 17.14
CA MET A 38 26.37 -13.42 17.95
C MET A 38 25.97 -12.00 18.32
N MET A 39 26.90 -11.13 18.73
CA MET A 39 26.61 -9.72 19.01
C MET A 39 26.14 -8.98 17.78
N VAL A 40 26.78 -9.17 16.63
CA VAL A 40 26.38 -8.58 15.34
C VAL A 40 24.99 -9.08 14.96
N HIS A 41 24.73 -10.38 15.10
CA HIS A 41 23.41 -10.94 14.85
C HIS A 41 22.36 -10.38 15.81
N LEU A 42 22.68 -10.23 17.10
CA LEU A 42 21.77 -9.70 18.10
C LEU A 42 21.50 -8.21 17.89
N VAL A 43 22.51 -7.42 17.53
CA VAL A 43 22.35 -6.00 17.16
C VAL A 43 21.53 -5.90 15.89
N LYS A 44 21.80 -6.71 14.86
CA LYS A 44 20.99 -6.77 13.64
C LYS A 44 19.55 -7.12 13.97
N TYR A 45 19.33 -8.14 14.80
CA TYR A 45 18.01 -8.58 15.22
C TYR A 45 17.27 -7.47 15.95
N VAL A 46 17.89 -6.85 16.95
CA VAL A 46 17.26 -5.78 17.76
C VAL A 46 16.99 -4.51 16.93
N VAL A 47 17.86 -4.16 15.98
CA VAL A 47 17.77 -2.89 15.23
C VAL A 47 16.91 -3.02 13.97
N ILE A 48 16.87 -4.20 13.34
CA ILE A 48 16.25 -4.40 12.03
C ILE A 48 15.06 -5.36 12.08
N ASP A 49 15.21 -6.52 12.73
CA ASP A 49 14.26 -7.63 12.60
C ASP A 49 13.23 -7.70 13.76
N ALA A 50 13.50 -7.03 14.89
CA ALA A 50 12.66 -7.11 16.09
C ALA A 50 11.27 -6.49 15.90
N ASP A 51 11.17 -5.37 15.17
CA ASP A 51 9.90 -4.69 14.91
C ASP A 51 8.94 -5.60 14.09
N SER A 52 9.45 -6.42 13.15
CA SER A 52 8.63 -7.31 12.31
C SER A 52 8.23 -8.62 12.99
N ASP A 53 9.11 -9.23 13.78
CA ASP A 53 8.82 -10.50 14.46
C ASP A 53 7.91 -10.33 15.69
N ILE A 54 7.93 -9.14 16.31
CA ILE A 54 7.07 -8.85 17.45
C ILE A 54 5.60 -8.69 17.02
N ALA A 55 5.32 -8.19 15.81
CA ALA A 55 3.96 -7.95 15.28
C ALA A 55 3.14 -9.21 14.94
N ASN A 56 3.64 -10.41 15.25
CA ASN A 56 2.91 -11.67 15.03
C ASN A 56 1.80 -11.85 16.08
N SER A 57 0.56 -12.02 15.63
CA SER A 57 -0.64 -12.22 16.47
C SER A 57 -0.61 -13.48 17.35
N TYR A 58 0.31 -14.42 17.11
CA TYR A 58 0.54 -15.59 17.95
C TYR A 58 1.69 -15.42 18.97
N ASN A 59 2.27 -14.22 19.07
CA ASN A 59 3.37 -13.97 19.99
C ASN A 59 2.88 -13.92 21.45
N LYS A 60 3.06 -15.02 22.18
CA LYS A 60 2.71 -15.15 23.60
C LYS A 60 3.30 -14.05 24.50
N ARG A 61 4.36 -13.34 24.08
CA ARG A 61 4.90 -12.20 24.85
C ARG A 61 4.00 -10.97 24.84
N GLN A 62 3.19 -10.77 23.80
CA GLN A 62 2.24 -9.66 23.74
C GLN A 62 1.15 -9.79 24.81
N ASN A 63 0.68 -11.02 25.07
CA ASN A 63 -0.27 -11.29 26.14
C ASN A 63 0.28 -10.92 27.54
N LEU A 64 1.59 -11.08 27.76
CA LEU A 64 2.24 -10.67 29.01
C LEU A 64 2.29 -9.14 29.17
N TYR A 65 2.36 -8.39 28.06
CA TYR A 65 2.26 -6.92 28.12
C TYR A 65 0.83 -6.48 28.42
N ALA A 66 -0.19 -7.13 27.85
CA ALA A 66 -1.60 -6.83 28.13
C ALA A 66 -2.00 -7.09 29.61
N GLU A 67 -1.30 -7.98 30.32
CA GLU A 67 -1.47 -8.17 31.76
C GLU A 67 -0.99 -6.98 32.61
N THR A 68 -0.08 -6.15 32.08
CA THR A 68 0.59 -5.07 32.84
C THR A 68 0.35 -3.68 32.26
N VAL A 69 -0.19 -3.59 31.03
CA VAL A 69 -0.38 -2.35 30.29
C VAL A 69 -1.80 -2.30 29.73
N ILE A 70 -2.51 -1.21 30.02
CA ILE A 70 -3.78 -0.88 29.35
C ILE A 70 -3.45 -0.41 27.94
N LYS A 71 -4.01 -1.08 26.94
CA LYS A 71 -3.73 -0.80 25.53
C LYS A 71 -4.09 0.66 25.16
N GLY A 72 -3.14 1.37 24.55
CA GLY A 72 -3.29 2.79 24.19
C GLY A 72 -4.27 3.04 23.03
N GLN A 73 -4.48 4.31 22.70
CA GLN A 73 -5.46 4.74 21.71
C GLN A 73 -4.90 4.72 20.28
N ILE A 74 -5.77 4.53 19.29
CA ILE A 74 -5.50 4.83 17.88
C ILE A 74 -6.24 6.12 17.54
N ILE A 75 -5.53 7.12 17.01
CA ILE A 75 -6.04 8.48 16.82
C ILE A 75 -5.76 8.92 15.37
N SER A 76 -6.70 9.59 14.72
CA SER A 76 -6.51 10.19 13.39
C SER A 76 -5.54 11.39 13.43
N ASP A 77 -5.10 11.85 12.26
CA ASP A 77 -4.18 12.99 12.10
C ASP A 77 -4.78 14.29 12.64
N ASP A 78 -6.12 14.42 12.61
CA ASP A 78 -6.92 15.53 13.13
C ASP A 78 -7.36 15.35 14.61
N GLY A 79 -6.89 14.30 15.29
CA GLY A 79 -7.07 14.13 16.74
C GLY A 79 -8.33 13.38 17.18
N VAL A 80 -9.04 12.74 16.26
CA VAL A 80 -10.22 11.92 16.56
C VAL A 80 -9.82 10.52 17.02
N VAL A 81 -10.38 10.04 18.14
CA VAL A 81 -10.10 8.71 18.68
C VAL A 81 -10.84 7.64 17.87
N LEU A 82 -10.08 6.78 17.19
CA LEU A 82 -10.59 5.73 16.31
C LEU A 82 -10.72 4.37 17.01
N ALA A 83 -9.87 4.12 18.01
CA ALA A 83 -9.98 2.96 18.90
C ALA A 83 -9.44 3.31 20.29
N GLU A 84 -10.10 2.82 21.33
CA GLU A 84 -9.71 3.03 22.72
C GLU A 84 -10.02 1.82 23.60
N THR A 85 -9.37 1.74 24.75
CA THR A 85 -9.66 0.71 25.77
C THR A 85 -10.42 1.38 26.92
N LYS A 86 -11.59 0.86 27.24
CA LYS A 86 -12.37 1.28 28.42
C LYS A 86 -12.22 0.25 29.52
N THR A 87 -12.01 0.72 30.74
CA THR A 87 -11.94 -0.12 31.94
C THR A 87 -13.17 0.15 32.79
N ASP A 88 -13.90 -0.89 33.16
CA ASP A 88 -15.05 -0.77 34.07
C ASP A 88 -14.62 -0.71 35.55
N ASP A 89 -15.59 -0.52 36.45
CA ASP A 89 -15.34 -0.43 37.90
C ASP A 89 -14.78 -1.74 38.50
N ASP A 90 -15.04 -2.88 37.84
CA ASP A 90 -14.54 -4.21 38.22
C ASP A 90 -13.13 -4.48 37.65
N GLY A 91 -12.57 -3.56 36.86
CA GLY A 91 -11.24 -3.67 36.25
C GLY A 91 -11.20 -4.43 34.92
N ASN A 92 -12.36 -4.78 34.34
CA ASN A 92 -12.40 -5.43 33.03
C ASN A 92 -12.13 -4.42 31.92
N GLU A 93 -11.27 -4.80 30.98
CA GLU A 93 -10.88 -3.98 29.84
C GLU A 93 -11.67 -4.40 28.59
N THR A 94 -12.30 -3.42 27.93
CA THR A 94 -13.00 -3.61 26.66
C THR A 94 -12.41 -2.70 25.61
N ARG A 95 -12.00 -3.28 24.47
CA ARG A 95 -11.58 -2.52 23.29
C ARG A 95 -12.81 -1.99 22.55
N VAL A 96 -12.89 -0.68 22.35
CA VAL A 96 -14.04 0.03 21.76
C VAL A 96 -13.60 0.80 20.52
N TYR A 97 -14.41 0.73 19.48
CA TYR A 97 -14.23 1.43 18.21
C TYR A 97 -15.39 2.42 18.03
N PRO A 98 -15.21 3.72 18.36
CA PRO A 98 -16.31 4.68 18.46
C PRO A 98 -17.12 4.92 17.19
N TYR A 99 -16.53 4.61 16.03
CA TYR A 99 -17.13 4.85 14.71
C TYR A 99 -17.56 3.56 13.99
N SER A 100 -17.69 2.45 14.74
CA SER A 100 -18.11 1.14 14.24
C SER A 100 -17.43 0.81 12.90
N ASN A 101 -18.20 0.70 11.82
CA ASN A 101 -17.76 0.17 10.55
C ASN A 101 -16.85 1.10 9.74
N MET A 102 -16.92 2.43 9.98
CA MET A 102 -16.33 3.43 9.07
C MET A 102 -14.82 3.26 8.88
N PHE A 103 -14.12 2.75 9.89
CA PHE A 103 -12.69 2.50 9.89
C PHE A 103 -12.33 1.01 9.97
N ALA A 104 -13.31 0.10 9.86
CA ALA A 104 -13.14 -1.32 10.22
C ALA A 104 -11.93 -1.98 9.55
N HIS A 105 -11.69 -1.77 8.26
CA HIS A 105 -10.54 -2.39 7.57
C HIS A 105 -9.21 -1.65 7.73
N ALA A 106 -9.25 -0.33 7.98
CA ALA A 106 -8.05 0.48 8.15
C ALA A 106 -7.51 0.36 9.58
N VAL A 107 -8.38 0.57 10.57
CA VAL A 107 -8.07 0.41 12.00
C VAL A 107 -7.98 -1.07 12.37
N GLY A 108 -8.88 -1.90 11.85
CA GLY A 108 -8.91 -3.33 12.16
C GLY A 108 -9.66 -3.65 13.44
N TYR A 109 -9.28 -4.78 14.03
CA TYR A 109 -9.83 -5.30 15.27
C TYR A 109 -8.74 -6.03 16.06
N ASP A 110 -9.00 -6.32 17.33
CA ASP A 110 -8.03 -6.86 18.29
C ASP A 110 -8.49 -8.13 19.03
N SER A 111 -9.72 -8.58 18.81
CA SER A 111 -10.25 -9.81 19.42
C SER A 111 -10.52 -10.88 18.35
N ASN A 112 -10.27 -12.15 18.71
CA ASN A 112 -10.35 -13.32 17.80
C ASN A 112 -9.39 -13.22 16.59
N GLY A 113 -8.21 -12.64 16.81
CA GLY A 113 -7.24 -12.31 15.77
C GLY A 113 -6.98 -10.81 15.76
N GLN A 114 -6.12 -10.37 14.85
CA GLN A 114 -5.82 -8.95 14.67
C GLN A 114 -5.78 -8.61 13.18
N ALA A 115 -6.18 -7.39 12.85
CA ALA A 115 -6.12 -6.85 11.49
C ALA A 115 -5.79 -5.35 11.52
N GLY A 116 -5.53 -4.76 10.35
CA GLY A 116 -5.36 -3.31 10.20
C GLY A 116 -4.26 -2.72 11.09
N LEU A 117 -4.47 -1.48 11.53
CA LEU A 117 -3.62 -0.76 12.47
C LEU A 117 -3.48 -1.46 13.82
N GLU A 118 -4.52 -2.12 14.34
CA GLU A 118 -4.46 -2.90 15.58
C GLU A 118 -3.33 -3.95 15.51
N MET A 119 -3.21 -4.67 14.39
CA MET A 119 -2.17 -5.66 14.18
C MET A 119 -0.78 -5.01 14.03
N VAL A 120 -0.63 -4.07 13.09
CA VAL A 120 0.70 -3.52 12.75
C VAL A 120 1.29 -2.62 13.84
N SER A 121 0.44 -2.04 14.69
CA SER A 121 0.86 -1.15 15.78
C SER A 121 0.77 -1.79 17.16
N ASN A 122 0.40 -3.08 17.26
CA ASN A 122 0.10 -3.75 18.53
C ASN A 122 1.22 -3.60 19.57
N TYR A 123 2.47 -3.70 19.13
CA TYR A 123 3.63 -3.51 20.00
C TYR A 123 3.66 -2.13 20.66
N PHE A 124 3.41 -1.07 19.89
CA PHE A 124 3.41 0.30 20.43
C PHE A 124 2.24 0.51 21.37
N LEU A 125 1.06 -0.01 21.02
CA LEU A 125 -0.15 0.10 21.82
C LEU A 125 -0.04 -0.60 23.18
N LEU A 126 0.75 -1.67 23.29
CA LEU A 126 0.95 -2.46 24.52
C LEU A 126 2.27 -2.15 25.24
N THR A 127 3.05 -1.18 24.77
CA THR A 127 4.25 -0.70 25.48
C THR A 127 3.99 0.65 26.12
N SER A 128 4.56 0.87 27.31
CA SER A 128 4.45 2.15 28.02
C SER A 128 5.79 2.87 28.07
N ASN A 129 5.83 4.05 27.46
CA ASN A 129 6.92 5.01 27.58
C ASN A 129 6.61 6.13 28.59
N GLN A 130 5.77 5.83 29.59
CA GLN A 130 5.58 6.69 30.76
C GLN A 130 6.88 6.87 31.54
N ASN A 131 6.95 7.97 32.31
CA ASN A 131 8.06 8.20 33.22
C ASN A 131 8.22 7.03 34.21
N ILE A 132 9.46 6.58 34.38
CA ILE A 132 9.82 5.41 35.18
C ILE A 132 9.31 5.47 36.63
N LEU A 133 9.21 6.67 37.23
CA LEU A 133 8.71 6.83 38.59
C LEU A 133 7.22 6.49 38.70
N TYR A 134 6.41 6.88 37.71
CA TYR A 134 4.99 6.51 37.65
C TYR A 134 4.83 5.01 37.47
N ARG A 135 5.65 4.40 36.60
CA ARG A 135 5.63 2.95 36.36
C ARG A 135 5.99 2.14 37.61
N ILE A 136 6.98 2.61 38.39
CA ILE A 136 7.33 2.01 39.69
C ILE A 136 6.17 2.16 40.67
N TYR A 137 5.54 3.34 40.74
CA TYR A 137 4.39 3.57 41.61
C TYR A 137 3.20 2.66 41.25
N HIS A 138 2.89 2.51 39.96
CA HIS A 138 1.85 1.60 39.48
C HIS A 138 2.15 0.15 39.82
N ALA A 139 3.37 -0.33 39.57
CA ALA A 139 3.78 -1.68 39.94
C ALA A 139 3.67 -1.95 41.46
N LEU A 140 3.96 -0.96 42.31
CA LEU A 140 3.79 -1.07 43.76
C LEU A 140 2.33 -0.96 44.23
N SER A 141 1.47 -0.34 43.43
CA SER A 141 0.05 -0.11 43.72
C SER A 141 -0.87 -1.11 43.04
N ASP A 142 -0.30 -2.15 42.40
CA ASP A 142 -1.01 -3.14 41.58
C ASP A 142 -1.91 -2.51 40.51
N LYS A 143 -1.42 -1.42 39.88
CA LYS A 143 -2.07 -0.72 38.77
C LYS A 143 -1.32 -1.00 37.48
N LYS A 144 -2.05 -1.05 36.36
CA LYS A 144 -1.46 -1.16 35.02
C LYS A 144 -0.94 0.19 34.53
N ASP A 145 0.11 0.15 33.73
CA ASP A 145 0.61 1.32 33.00
C ASP A 145 -0.28 1.62 31.80
N MET A 146 -0.34 2.87 31.34
CA MET A 146 -1.01 3.17 30.06
C MET A 146 -0.04 2.94 28.91
N GLY A 147 -0.50 2.24 27.89
CA GLY A 147 0.20 2.05 26.64
C GLY A 147 0.32 3.35 25.84
N ASN A 148 1.20 3.34 24.84
CA ASN A 148 1.36 4.48 23.95
C ASN A 148 0.18 4.60 23.00
N ASN A 149 -0.10 5.83 22.59
CA ASN A 149 -1.06 6.17 21.56
C ASN A 149 -0.39 6.13 20.18
N VAL A 150 -1.12 5.65 19.18
CA VAL A 150 -0.73 5.63 17.78
C VAL A 150 -1.49 6.74 17.07
N ILE A 151 -0.76 7.78 16.63
CA ILE A 151 -1.32 8.79 15.76
C ILE A 151 -1.12 8.35 14.32
N THR A 152 -2.24 8.27 13.59
CA THR A 152 -2.29 7.77 12.23
C THR A 152 -2.20 8.92 11.23
N THR A 153 -2.09 8.60 9.95
CA THR A 153 -2.20 9.57 8.85
C THR A 153 -3.64 9.77 8.38
N LEU A 154 -4.56 8.94 8.85
CA LEU A 154 -5.97 8.97 8.45
C LEU A 154 -6.60 10.30 8.85
N ASP A 155 -7.44 10.82 7.98
CA ASP A 155 -8.18 12.06 8.14
C ASP A 155 -9.65 11.72 8.34
N TYR A 156 -10.25 12.21 9.43
CA TYR A 156 -11.61 11.82 9.78
C TYR A 156 -12.62 12.30 8.75
N ASP A 157 -12.53 13.57 8.35
CA ASP A 157 -13.48 14.19 7.43
C ASP A 157 -13.35 13.59 6.02
N LEU A 158 -12.13 13.32 5.57
CA LEU A 158 -11.89 12.67 4.28
C LEU A 158 -12.33 11.20 4.29
N GLN A 159 -12.06 10.46 5.37
CA GLN A 159 -12.56 9.08 5.53
C GLN A 159 -14.09 9.06 5.54
N SER A 160 -14.73 9.93 6.32
CA SER A 160 -16.19 10.00 6.41
C SER A 160 -16.80 10.35 5.07
N THR A 161 -16.22 11.31 4.33
CA THR A 161 -16.65 11.65 2.98
C THR A 161 -16.54 10.46 2.04
N ALA A 162 -15.39 9.77 2.03
CA ALA A 162 -15.18 8.58 1.20
C ALA A 162 -16.18 7.45 1.53
N TYR A 163 -16.40 7.20 2.82
CA TYR A 163 -17.31 6.17 3.32
C TYR A 163 -18.76 6.45 2.91
N ASN A 164 -19.23 7.68 3.16
CA ASN A 164 -20.58 8.10 2.82
C ASN A 164 -20.80 8.19 1.30
N ALA A 165 -19.78 8.61 0.55
CA ALA A 165 -19.85 8.68 -0.91
C ALA A 165 -19.93 7.29 -1.56
N LEU A 166 -19.24 6.28 -0.99
CA LEU A 166 -19.35 4.89 -1.43
C LEU A 166 -20.73 4.28 -1.09
N GLY A 167 -21.35 4.72 0.01
CA GLY A 167 -22.72 4.34 0.39
C GLY A 167 -22.81 2.85 0.66
N ASP A 168 -23.78 2.17 0.04
CA ASP A 168 -23.98 0.72 0.19
C ASP A 168 -23.32 -0.09 -0.95
N ASN A 169 -22.53 0.55 -1.81
CA ASN A 169 -21.91 -0.14 -2.93
C ASN A 169 -20.70 -0.95 -2.46
N ASP A 170 -20.63 -2.21 -2.89
CA ASP A 170 -19.44 -3.04 -2.77
C ASP A 170 -18.27 -2.38 -3.53
N GLY A 171 -17.11 -2.27 -2.89
CA GLY A 171 -16.00 -1.53 -3.49
C GLY A 171 -14.97 -1.04 -2.48
N ALA A 172 -14.15 -0.10 -2.93
CA ALA A 172 -13.08 0.46 -2.13
C ALA A 172 -12.72 1.89 -2.55
N VAL A 173 -12.21 2.65 -1.57
CA VAL A 173 -11.60 3.97 -1.79
C VAL A 173 -10.24 3.99 -1.13
N VAL A 174 -9.24 4.53 -1.82
CA VAL A 174 -7.92 4.83 -1.25
C VAL A 174 -7.55 6.26 -1.62
N ALA A 175 -7.22 7.08 -0.61
CA ALA A 175 -6.73 8.44 -0.79
C ALA A 175 -5.33 8.57 -0.18
N ILE A 176 -4.36 9.05 -0.95
CA ILE A 176 -2.94 9.09 -0.57
C ILE A 176 -2.34 10.45 -0.93
N GLU A 177 -1.56 11.03 -0.03
CA GLU A 177 -0.73 12.19 -0.35
C GLU A 177 0.52 11.72 -1.13
N PRO A 178 0.68 12.09 -2.41
CA PRO A 178 1.71 11.50 -3.28
C PRO A 178 3.14 11.86 -2.86
N SER A 179 3.33 13.03 -2.23
CA SER A 179 4.64 13.57 -1.86
C SER A 179 5.29 12.87 -0.66
N THR A 180 4.47 12.23 0.18
CA THR A 180 4.89 11.58 1.43
C THR A 180 4.57 10.09 1.46
N GLY A 181 3.50 9.65 0.81
CA GLY A 181 2.92 8.31 0.99
C GLY A 181 1.93 8.22 2.15
N LYS A 182 1.52 9.33 2.76
CA LYS A 182 0.49 9.30 3.82
C LYS A 182 -0.84 8.82 3.25
N ILE A 183 -1.35 7.69 3.75
CA ILE A 183 -2.71 7.26 3.43
C ILE A 183 -3.68 8.09 4.27
N LYS A 184 -4.46 8.95 3.63
CA LYS A 184 -5.41 9.86 4.29
C LYS A 184 -6.79 9.22 4.47
N ALA A 185 -7.19 8.31 3.57
CA ALA A 185 -8.40 7.51 3.73
C ALA A 185 -8.26 6.12 3.09
N MET A 186 -8.87 5.11 3.70
CA MET A 186 -8.98 3.74 3.17
C MET A 186 -10.33 3.14 3.57
N VAL A 187 -11.21 2.96 2.60
CA VAL A 187 -12.56 2.39 2.78
C VAL A 187 -12.67 1.09 1.99
N SER A 188 -13.35 0.10 2.56
CA SER A 188 -13.72 -1.14 1.88
C SER A 188 -15.16 -1.51 2.26
N LYS A 189 -15.98 -1.91 1.28
CA LYS A 189 -17.38 -2.32 1.48
C LYS A 189 -17.72 -3.60 0.70
N PRO A 190 -18.59 -4.49 1.22
CA PRO A 190 -19.25 -4.43 2.52
C PRO A 190 -18.26 -4.47 3.69
N ASP A 191 -18.69 -3.91 4.81
CA ASP A 191 -17.91 -3.73 6.03
C ASP A 191 -18.57 -4.43 7.22
N PHE A 192 -17.99 -4.27 8.40
CA PHE A 192 -18.42 -4.91 9.63
C PHE A 192 -18.15 -3.99 10.83
N ASP A 193 -18.86 -4.21 11.94
CA ASP A 193 -18.57 -3.51 13.19
C ASP A 193 -17.48 -4.28 13.96
N PRO A 194 -16.26 -3.73 14.16
CA PRO A 194 -15.20 -4.38 14.92
C PRO A 194 -15.55 -4.57 16.41
N ASN A 195 -16.52 -3.82 16.96
CA ASN A 195 -17.04 -4.07 18.31
C ASN A 195 -17.80 -5.41 18.40
N GLN A 196 -18.23 -5.98 17.27
CA GLN A 196 -18.98 -7.24 17.16
C GLN A 196 -18.18 -8.32 16.42
N ILE A 197 -16.85 -8.22 16.39
CA ILE A 197 -16.02 -9.10 15.55
C ILE A 197 -16.21 -10.60 15.82
N SER A 198 -16.49 -11.00 17.06
CA SER A 198 -16.76 -12.42 17.40
C SER A 198 -17.93 -12.97 16.60
N SER A 199 -19.08 -12.28 16.59
CA SER A 199 -20.25 -12.73 15.84
C SER A 199 -20.04 -12.59 14.34
N VAL A 200 -19.38 -11.52 13.88
CA VAL A 200 -19.04 -11.33 12.47
C VAL A 200 -18.21 -12.50 11.93
N ILE A 201 -17.20 -12.96 12.66
CA ILE A 201 -16.37 -14.11 12.25
C ILE A 201 -17.22 -15.39 12.20
N GLU A 202 -18.04 -15.65 13.21
CA GLU A 202 -18.92 -16.83 13.25
C GLU A 202 -19.94 -16.84 12.09
N GLU A 203 -20.55 -15.70 11.79
CA GLU A 203 -21.51 -15.54 10.69
C GLU A 203 -20.83 -15.65 9.32
N THR A 204 -19.65 -15.03 9.17
CA THR A 204 -18.89 -15.07 7.91
C THR A 204 -18.34 -16.47 7.63
N ALA A 205 -17.96 -17.23 8.65
CA ALA A 205 -17.49 -18.61 8.49
C ALA A 205 -18.56 -19.56 7.92
N ASN A 206 -19.84 -19.20 8.06
CA ASN A 206 -20.98 -20.02 7.64
C ASN A 206 -21.81 -19.37 6.52
N SER A 207 -21.29 -18.34 5.86
CA SER A 207 -21.99 -17.62 4.78
C SER A 207 -21.05 -17.27 3.62
N ASP A 208 -21.63 -16.80 2.51
CA ASP A 208 -20.87 -16.24 1.38
C ASP A 208 -20.48 -14.76 1.62
N SER A 209 -20.57 -14.28 2.87
CA SER A 209 -20.20 -12.91 3.20
C SER A 209 -18.71 -12.65 2.95
N SER A 210 -18.41 -11.47 2.42
CA SER A 210 -17.05 -11.00 2.16
C SER A 210 -16.73 -9.72 2.93
N CYS A 211 -17.45 -9.43 4.02
CA CYS A 211 -17.29 -8.19 4.77
C CYS A 211 -15.90 -8.04 5.42
N LEU A 212 -15.26 -9.15 5.81
CA LEU A 212 -13.89 -9.14 6.37
C LEU A 212 -12.80 -8.87 5.32
N LEU A 213 -13.11 -8.99 4.03
CA LEU A 213 -12.15 -8.74 2.95
C LEU A 213 -11.90 -7.22 2.84
N ASN A 214 -10.64 -6.81 2.99
CA ASN A 214 -10.24 -5.45 2.68
C ASN A 214 -10.04 -5.32 1.17
N ARG A 215 -11.06 -4.88 0.45
CA ARG A 215 -11.02 -4.72 -1.02
C ARG A 215 -9.98 -3.71 -1.49
N ALA A 216 -9.63 -2.71 -0.68
CA ALA A 216 -8.60 -1.74 -1.03
C ALA A 216 -7.21 -2.40 -1.19
N THR A 217 -6.88 -3.40 -0.39
CA THR A 217 -5.54 -4.00 -0.35
C THR A 217 -5.50 -5.46 -0.82
N GLN A 218 -6.61 -6.18 -0.72
CA GLN A 218 -6.71 -7.63 -0.98
C GLN A 218 -7.65 -7.97 -2.15
N GLY A 219 -8.52 -7.05 -2.56
CA GLY A 219 -9.40 -7.23 -3.71
C GLY A 219 -8.58 -7.18 -5.01
N MET A 220 -8.75 -8.18 -5.87
CA MET A 220 -7.99 -8.34 -7.11
C MET A 220 -8.95 -8.23 -8.29
N TYR A 221 -8.72 -7.26 -9.16
CA TYR A 221 -9.67 -6.88 -10.18
C TYR A 221 -8.97 -6.56 -11.51
N PRO A 222 -9.65 -6.76 -12.65
CA PRO A 222 -9.15 -6.23 -13.90
C PRO A 222 -9.07 -4.69 -13.82
N PRO A 223 -7.92 -4.08 -14.16
CA PRO A 223 -7.76 -2.63 -14.10
C PRO A 223 -8.66 -1.89 -15.10
N GLY A 224 -9.12 -2.57 -16.16
CA GLY A 224 -9.80 -1.95 -17.29
C GLY A 224 -9.00 -0.78 -17.85
N SER A 225 -9.70 0.27 -18.28
CA SER A 225 -9.04 1.41 -18.94
C SER A 225 -8.06 2.21 -18.07
N THR A 226 -7.92 1.93 -16.77
CA THR A 226 -6.83 2.51 -15.96
C THR A 226 -5.45 2.00 -16.42
N PHE A 227 -5.37 0.76 -16.92
CA PHE A 227 -4.14 0.17 -17.44
C PHE A 227 -3.59 0.88 -18.69
N LYS A 228 -4.46 1.58 -19.43
CA LYS A 228 -4.07 2.35 -20.62
C LYS A 228 -3.02 3.41 -20.34
N ILE A 229 -2.85 3.85 -19.08
CA ILE A 229 -1.75 4.73 -18.68
C ILE A 229 -0.40 4.05 -18.95
N LEU A 230 -0.24 2.78 -18.55
CA LEU A 230 0.98 2.02 -18.80
C LEU A 230 1.15 1.71 -20.29
N THR A 231 0.07 1.32 -20.98
CA THR A 231 0.10 1.13 -22.45
C THR A 231 0.53 2.41 -23.18
N THR A 232 0.06 3.58 -22.74
CA THR A 232 0.43 4.88 -23.31
C THR A 232 1.89 5.18 -23.09
N LEU A 233 2.39 4.96 -21.86
CA LEU A 233 3.79 5.19 -21.53
C LEU A 233 4.71 4.31 -22.38
N GLU A 234 4.39 3.02 -22.51
CA GLU A 234 5.20 2.13 -23.34
C GLU A 234 5.18 2.55 -24.81
N TYR A 235 4.01 2.92 -25.33
CA TYR A 235 3.89 3.42 -26.70
C TYR A 235 4.77 4.66 -26.95
N ILE A 236 4.81 5.61 -25.99
CA ILE A 236 5.66 6.80 -26.06
C ILE A 236 7.15 6.42 -26.06
N ARG A 237 7.55 5.44 -25.25
CA ARG A 237 8.95 4.96 -25.18
C ARG A 237 9.41 4.34 -26.50
N GLU A 238 8.56 3.56 -27.13
CA GLU A 238 8.87 2.91 -28.41
C GLU A 238 8.75 3.87 -29.61
N ASN A 239 8.01 4.98 -29.48
CA ASN A 239 7.67 5.87 -30.58
C ASN A 239 7.98 7.34 -30.24
N PRO A 240 9.22 7.83 -30.49
CA PRO A 240 9.59 9.22 -30.21
C PRO A 240 8.72 10.28 -30.92
N ASN A 241 8.07 9.90 -32.02
CA ASN A 241 7.12 10.74 -32.76
C ASN A 241 5.65 10.47 -32.40
N TYR A 242 5.35 9.93 -31.21
CA TYR A 242 3.99 9.58 -30.78
C TYR A 242 2.94 10.68 -30.99
N LYS A 243 3.33 11.97 -31.00
CA LYS A 243 2.45 13.10 -31.27
C LYS A 243 1.84 13.10 -32.68
N SER A 244 2.44 12.38 -33.64
CA SER A 244 1.87 12.18 -34.97
C SER A 244 0.96 10.95 -35.06
N TYR A 245 0.72 10.24 -33.95
CA TYR A 245 -0.21 9.13 -33.92
C TYR A 245 -1.61 9.60 -34.32
N SER A 246 -2.23 8.86 -35.22
CA SER A 246 -3.59 9.08 -35.70
C SER A 246 -4.23 7.74 -35.96
N TYR A 247 -5.48 7.58 -35.54
CA TYR A 247 -6.25 6.36 -35.75
C TYR A 247 -7.72 6.69 -36.03
N GLU A 248 -8.30 6.06 -37.04
CA GLU A 248 -9.73 6.21 -37.35
C GLU A 248 -10.54 5.20 -36.54
N CYS A 249 -11.28 5.69 -35.55
CA CYS A 249 -12.12 4.87 -34.70
C CYS A 249 -13.55 4.77 -35.26
N GLU A 250 -13.87 3.64 -35.87
CA GLU A 250 -15.21 3.29 -36.35
C GLU A 250 -16.13 2.66 -35.27
N GLY A 251 -15.72 2.71 -33.99
CA GLY A 251 -16.45 2.15 -32.86
C GLY A 251 -16.15 0.68 -32.58
N ASP A 252 -15.87 -0.09 -33.63
CA ASP A 252 -15.50 -1.50 -33.57
C ASP A 252 -14.25 -1.79 -34.42
N GLY A 253 -13.53 -2.87 -34.12
CA GLY A 253 -12.37 -3.28 -34.91
C GLY A 253 -11.91 -4.70 -34.61
N ILE A 254 -11.20 -5.31 -35.56
CA ILE A 254 -10.61 -6.65 -35.39
C ILE A 254 -9.09 -6.50 -35.28
N PHE A 255 -8.53 -7.00 -34.19
CA PHE A 255 -7.10 -6.92 -33.88
C PHE A 255 -6.61 -8.31 -33.52
N ASN A 256 -5.58 -8.83 -34.19
CA ASN A 256 -5.06 -10.18 -33.96
C ASN A 256 -6.18 -11.25 -33.89
N SER A 257 -7.16 -11.17 -34.79
CA SER A 257 -8.33 -12.05 -34.88
C SER A 257 -9.36 -11.93 -33.75
N VAL A 258 -9.28 -10.90 -32.91
CA VAL A 258 -10.25 -10.62 -31.83
C VAL A 258 -11.03 -9.34 -32.12
N SER A 259 -12.35 -9.41 -31.97
CA SER A 259 -13.24 -8.25 -32.06
C SER A 259 -13.16 -7.42 -30.79
N ILE A 260 -12.93 -6.11 -30.93
CA ILE A 260 -12.92 -5.13 -29.84
C ILE A 260 -13.87 -4.01 -30.19
N HIS A 261 -14.69 -3.62 -29.22
CA HIS A 261 -15.62 -2.50 -29.33
C HIS A 261 -15.26 -1.39 -28.33
N CYS A 262 -15.47 -0.15 -28.74
CA CYS A 262 -15.55 0.97 -27.81
C CYS A 262 -16.80 0.86 -26.94
N TYR A 263 -16.83 1.58 -25.82
CA TYR A 263 -18.00 1.62 -24.96
C TYR A 263 -19.23 2.08 -25.76
N ASN A 264 -20.34 1.34 -25.66
CA ASN A 264 -21.56 1.53 -26.45
C ASN A 264 -21.34 1.61 -27.97
N HIS A 265 -20.30 0.95 -28.52
CA HIS A 265 -19.95 1.00 -29.95
C HIS A 265 -19.75 2.43 -30.47
N LYS A 266 -19.34 3.36 -29.60
CA LYS A 266 -19.19 4.76 -29.94
C LYS A 266 -18.09 4.97 -30.97
N VAL A 267 -18.45 5.57 -32.10
CA VAL A 267 -17.54 6.09 -33.11
C VAL A 267 -16.90 7.37 -32.58
N HIS A 268 -15.57 7.40 -32.47
CA HIS A 268 -14.81 8.59 -32.06
C HIS A 268 -14.25 9.37 -33.26
N GLY A 269 -14.29 8.81 -34.47
CA GLY A 269 -13.66 9.38 -35.66
C GLY A 269 -12.13 9.31 -35.57
N THR A 270 -11.45 10.23 -36.25
CA THR A 270 -9.99 10.33 -36.18
C THR A 270 -9.56 10.82 -34.80
N VAL A 271 -8.77 10.01 -34.09
CA VAL A 271 -8.25 10.33 -32.76
C VAL A 271 -6.73 10.39 -32.75
N SER A 272 -6.18 11.38 -32.06
CA SER A 272 -4.76 11.41 -31.66
C SER A 272 -4.50 10.45 -30.48
N LEU A 273 -3.25 10.35 -30.00
CA LEU A 273 -2.95 9.57 -28.80
C LEU A 273 -3.63 10.17 -27.56
N GLU A 274 -3.64 11.50 -27.48
CA GLU A 274 -4.31 12.27 -26.42
C GLU A 274 -5.82 12.02 -26.46
N ASP A 275 -6.47 12.17 -27.62
CA ASP A 275 -7.91 11.91 -27.76
C ASP A 275 -8.25 10.44 -27.49
N SER A 276 -7.35 9.52 -27.86
CA SER A 276 -7.51 8.10 -27.56
C SER A 276 -7.57 7.86 -26.06
N LEU A 277 -6.73 8.54 -25.28
CA LEU A 277 -6.75 8.46 -23.81
C LEU A 277 -7.95 9.20 -23.23
N ALA A 278 -8.24 10.42 -23.70
CA ALA A 278 -9.35 11.29 -23.28
C ALA A 278 -10.70 10.59 -23.40
N TYR A 279 -11.00 10.02 -24.57
CA TYR A 279 -12.24 9.29 -24.85
C TYR A 279 -12.15 7.81 -24.48
N SER A 280 -11.00 7.35 -23.97
CA SER A 280 -10.77 5.96 -23.59
C SER A 280 -11.02 4.97 -24.74
N CYS A 281 -10.63 5.31 -25.96
CA CYS A 281 -10.91 4.57 -27.19
C CYS A 281 -10.28 3.17 -27.21
N ASN A 282 -11.08 2.12 -27.02
CA ASN A 282 -10.59 0.73 -26.95
C ASN A 282 -9.92 0.29 -28.26
N THR A 283 -10.53 0.58 -29.40
CA THR A 283 -10.02 0.16 -30.72
C THR A 283 -8.68 0.82 -31.04
N SER A 284 -8.50 2.09 -30.68
CA SER A 284 -7.20 2.77 -30.80
C SER A 284 -6.11 2.12 -29.92
N PHE A 285 -6.43 1.81 -28.65
CA PHE A 285 -5.47 1.13 -27.77
C PHE A 285 -5.16 -0.31 -28.19
N SER A 286 -6.14 -1.05 -28.71
CA SER A 286 -5.91 -2.38 -29.29
C SER A 286 -5.04 -2.29 -30.55
N ASN A 287 -5.23 -1.27 -31.41
CA ASN A 287 -4.33 -0.99 -32.53
C ASN A 287 -2.90 -0.68 -32.05
N ILE A 288 -2.73 0.14 -31.01
CA ILE A 288 -1.44 0.38 -30.36
C ILE A 288 -0.83 -0.95 -29.90
N GLY A 289 -1.60 -1.79 -29.22
CA GLY A 289 -1.15 -3.10 -28.73
C GLY A 289 -0.60 -4.02 -29.82
N THR A 290 -1.14 -3.99 -31.04
CA THR A 290 -0.61 -4.81 -32.15
C THR A 290 0.80 -4.40 -32.61
N LYS A 291 1.27 -3.21 -32.20
CA LYS A 291 2.55 -2.61 -32.60
C LYS A 291 3.59 -2.60 -31.48
N LEU A 292 3.17 -2.77 -30.23
CA LEU A 292 4.04 -2.73 -29.05
C LEU A 292 4.93 -3.96 -28.93
N ASP A 293 6.11 -3.79 -28.36
CA ASP A 293 6.94 -4.87 -27.85
C ASP A 293 6.38 -5.37 -26.50
N MET A 294 5.81 -6.58 -26.51
CA MET A 294 5.20 -7.16 -25.32
C MET A 294 6.21 -7.47 -24.20
N ASP A 295 7.49 -7.71 -24.52
CA ASP A 295 8.51 -7.91 -23.49
C ASP A 295 8.90 -6.57 -22.85
N ALA A 296 8.89 -5.48 -23.61
CA ALA A 296 9.10 -4.12 -23.08
C ALA A 296 7.93 -3.68 -22.19
N LEU A 297 6.67 -3.91 -22.62
CA LEU A 297 5.48 -3.67 -21.80
C LEU A 297 5.49 -4.52 -20.52
N ASN A 298 5.86 -5.79 -20.59
CA ASN A 298 5.99 -6.64 -19.40
C ASN A 298 7.05 -6.12 -18.43
N LYS A 299 8.21 -5.67 -18.96
CA LYS A 299 9.24 -5.04 -18.15
C LYS A 299 8.70 -3.76 -17.48
N LEU A 300 7.98 -2.92 -18.22
CA LEU A 300 7.34 -1.72 -17.68
C LEU A 300 6.37 -2.07 -16.54
N CYS A 301 5.49 -3.05 -16.73
CA CYS A 301 4.58 -3.52 -15.67
C CYS A 301 5.36 -3.99 -14.44
N GLY A 302 6.48 -4.70 -14.63
CA GLY A 302 7.37 -5.08 -13.54
C GLY A 302 8.05 -3.89 -12.85
N ASP A 303 8.42 -2.84 -13.57
CA ASP A 303 8.97 -1.60 -13.00
C ASP A 303 7.91 -0.86 -12.17
N PHE A 304 6.63 -0.95 -12.57
CA PHE A 304 5.44 -0.56 -11.81
C PHE A 304 4.93 -1.69 -10.89
N LEU A 305 5.81 -2.57 -10.41
CA LEU A 305 5.57 -3.55 -9.35
C LEU A 305 4.52 -4.65 -9.59
N TYR A 306 4.02 -4.85 -10.81
CA TYR A 306 3.31 -6.09 -11.11
C TYR A 306 4.21 -7.30 -10.88
N ASN A 307 3.64 -8.36 -10.27
CA ASN A 307 4.34 -9.56 -9.82
C ASN A 307 5.46 -9.34 -8.77
N LYS A 308 5.57 -8.15 -8.18
CA LYS A 308 6.54 -7.82 -7.13
C LYS A 308 5.85 -7.46 -5.82
N GLU A 309 6.62 -7.44 -4.73
CA GLU A 309 6.12 -6.93 -3.45
C GLU A 309 5.90 -5.42 -3.54
N LEU A 310 4.81 -4.93 -2.94
CA LEU A 310 4.54 -3.51 -2.79
C LEU A 310 5.30 -2.99 -1.56
N PRO A 311 5.76 -1.73 -1.58
CA PRO A 311 6.39 -1.12 -0.42
C PRO A 311 5.36 -0.67 0.62
N TYR A 312 4.54 -1.61 1.10
CA TYR A 312 3.46 -1.40 2.06
C TYR A 312 3.56 -2.44 3.16
N ASP A 313 3.60 -1.99 4.41
CA ASP A 313 3.82 -2.88 5.57
C ASP A 313 2.56 -3.66 6.00
N GLY A 314 1.38 -3.22 5.55
CA GLY A 314 0.13 -3.93 5.81
C GLY A 314 -0.03 -5.18 4.94
N TYR A 315 -1.02 -6.01 5.24
CA TYR A 315 -1.33 -7.16 4.40
C TYR A 315 -1.98 -6.70 3.07
N TYR A 316 -1.55 -7.28 1.95
CA TYR A 316 -2.10 -7.02 0.62
C TYR A 316 -2.01 -8.27 -0.27
N LYS A 317 -2.78 -8.29 -1.37
CA LYS A 317 -2.57 -9.25 -2.46
C LYS A 317 -1.68 -8.66 -3.55
N LYS A 318 -0.72 -9.47 -4.01
CA LYS A 318 0.20 -9.11 -5.10
C LYS A 318 -0.55 -9.05 -6.43
N SER A 319 -0.42 -7.94 -7.15
CA SER A 319 -0.99 -7.76 -8.48
C SER A 319 -0.26 -8.60 -9.53
N SER A 320 -0.98 -9.01 -10.59
CA SER A 320 -0.47 -9.96 -11.59
C SER A 320 -0.56 -9.43 -13.02
N TYR A 321 0.48 -9.73 -13.79
CA TYR A 321 0.55 -9.47 -15.24
C TYR A 321 1.36 -10.59 -15.90
N THR A 322 0.87 -11.18 -16.99
CA THR A 322 1.43 -12.44 -17.53
C THR A 322 1.87 -12.37 -18.99
N MET A 323 1.64 -11.27 -19.70
CA MET A 323 1.95 -11.19 -21.14
C MET A 323 3.46 -11.09 -21.40
N THR A 324 3.90 -11.75 -22.48
CA THR A 324 5.27 -11.72 -23.01
C THR A 324 5.21 -11.79 -24.53
N SER A 325 6.35 -11.68 -25.22
CA SER A 325 6.46 -11.89 -26.67
C SER A 325 6.04 -13.29 -27.14
N LYS A 326 5.99 -14.27 -26.22
CA LYS A 326 5.58 -15.65 -26.49
C LYS A 326 4.09 -15.91 -26.30
N THR A 327 3.36 -14.94 -25.75
CA THR A 327 1.93 -15.10 -25.52
C THR A 327 1.16 -15.10 -26.84
N ASP A 328 0.03 -15.81 -26.89
CA ASP A 328 -0.86 -15.75 -28.05
C ASP A 328 -1.28 -14.30 -28.34
N LYS A 329 -1.06 -13.87 -29.58
CA LYS A 329 -1.35 -12.52 -30.05
C LYS A 329 -2.83 -12.17 -29.91
N SER A 330 -3.73 -13.16 -29.89
CA SER A 330 -5.16 -12.96 -29.66
C SER A 330 -5.48 -12.35 -28.29
N LEU A 331 -4.61 -12.52 -27.29
CA LEU A 331 -4.82 -11.97 -25.93
C LEU A 331 -4.40 -10.49 -25.79
N ILE A 332 -3.56 -10.00 -26.71
CA ILE A 332 -3.00 -8.65 -26.66
C ILE A 332 -4.10 -7.57 -26.70
N PRO A 333 -5.07 -7.58 -27.64
CA PRO A 333 -6.05 -6.50 -27.78
C PRO A 333 -6.85 -6.21 -26.51
N GLN A 334 -7.17 -7.25 -25.74
CA GLN A 334 -7.87 -7.14 -24.44
C GLN A 334 -6.90 -6.73 -23.33
N THR A 335 -5.69 -7.29 -23.29
CA THR A 335 -4.74 -6.99 -22.23
C THR A 335 -4.30 -5.53 -22.22
N VAL A 336 -4.02 -4.94 -23.38
CA VAL A 336 -3.56 -3.54 -23.47
C VAL A 336 -4.63 -2.50 -23.12
N ILE A 337 -5.89 -2.91 -23.02
CA ILE A 337 -7.00 -2.11 -22.49
C ILE A 337 -7.35 -2.46 -21.04
N GLY A 338 -6.57 -3.32 -20.39
CA GLY A 338 -6.71 -3.75 -19.00
C GLY A 338 -7.75 -4.83 -18.76
N GLN A 339 -8.09 -5.61 -19.78
CA GLN A 339 -8.96 -6.79 -19.71
C GLN A 339 -8.15 -8.10 -19.79
N GLY A 340 -8.79 -9.24 -19.55
CA GLY A 340 -8.14 -10.55 -19.56
C GLY A 340 -7.57 -10.91 -18.18
N GLU A 341 -6.34 -11.41 -18.12
CA GLU A 341 -5.75 -11.99 -16.90
C GLU A 341 -4.99 -11.00 -16.01
N THR A 342 -4.92 -9.72 -16.41
CA THR A 342 -4.24 -8.69 -15.61
C THR A 342 -5.11 -8.35 -14.41
N LEU A 343 -4.55 -8.44 -13.20
CA LEU A 343 -5.28 -8.13 -11.97
C LEU A 343 -4.48 -7.16 -11.10
N ILE A 344 -5.17 -6.18 -10.52
CA ILE A 344 -4.59 -5.16 -9.64
C ILE A 344 -5.48 -4.92 -8.41
N THR A 345 -4.86 -4.47 -7.31
CA THR A 345 -5.58 -3.98 -6.13
C THR A 345 -5.80 -2.46 -6.22
N PRO A 346 -6.87 -1.89 -5.62
CA PRO A 346 -7.06 -0.44 -5.57
C PRO A 346 -5.85 0.31 -4.97
N LEU A 347 -5.24 -0.23 -3.91
CA LEU A 347 -4.02 0.34 -3.32
C LEU A 347 -2.88 0.40 -4.34
N HIS A 348 -2.64 -0.69 -5.08
CA HIS A 348 -1.57 -0.70 -6.09
C HIS A 348 -1.85 0.30 -7.22
N ASN A 349 -3.11 0.43 -7.64
CA ASN A 349 -3.48 1.41 -8.66
C ASN A 349 -3.26 2.86 -8.17
N ALA A 350 -3.57 3.14 -6.89
CA ALA A 350 -3.25 4.40 -6.24
C ALA A 350 -1.74 4.67 -6.16
N ILE A 351 -0.93 3.66 -5.83
CA ILE A 351 0.55 3.72 -5.78
C ILE A 351 1.14 4.10 -7.15
N ILE A 352 0.64 3.49 -8.24
CA ILE A 352 1.04 3.83 -9.61
C ILE A 352 0.76 5.31 -9.88
N MET A 353 -0.44 5.79 -9.54
CA MET A 353 -0.82 7.18 -9.71
C MET A 353 0.00 8.14 -8.84
N CYS A 354 0.34 7.74 -7.61
CA CYS A 354 1.23 8.51 -6.73
C CYS A 354 2.60 8.73 -7.36
N ALA A 355 3.17 7.72 -8.01
CA ALA A 355 4.45 7.87 -8.68
C ALA A 355 4.37 8.88 -9.83
N ILE A 356 3.28 8.90 -10.60
CA ILE A 356 3.09 9.88 -11.68
C ILE A 356 2.91 11.29 -11.09
N ALA A 357 2.02 11.45 -10.12
CA ALA A 357 1.75 12.70 -9.43
C ALA A 357 3.01 13.29 -8.75
N ASN A 358 3.88 12.44 -8.21
CA ASN A 358 5.12 12.83 -7.55
C ASN A 358 6.32 12.88 -8.52
N GLY A 359 6.09 13.25 -9.78
CA GLY A 359 7.14 13.49 -10.78
C GLY A 359 8.02 12.27 -11.06
N GLY A 360 7.47 11.07 -10.96
CA GLY A 360 8.10 9.78 -11.22
C GLY A 360 8.75 9.10 -10.00
N VAL A 361 8.67 9.71 -8.81
CA VAL A 361 9.21 9.13 -7.57
C VAL A 361 8.11 8.43 -6.79
N LEU A 362 8.26 7.13 -6.58
CA LEU A 362 7.36 6.37 -5.74
C LEU A 362 7.75 6.51 -4.26
N MET A 363 6.79 6.91 -3.43
CA MET A 363 6.90 6.92 -1.97
C MET A 363 6.34 5.62 -1.40
N LYS A 364 6.85 5.19 -0.24
CA LYS A 364 6.30 4.04 0.48
C LYS A 364 5.02 4.48 1.21
N PRO A 365 3.83 3.94 0.87
CA PRO A 365 2.62 4.31 1.57
C PRO A 365 2.59 3.82 3.02
N TYR A 366 2.08 4.64 3.94
CA TYR A 366 2.03 4.32 5.37
C TYR A 366 0.83 4.96 6.07
N MET A 367 0.41 4.36 7.19
CA MET A 367 -0.72 4.83 8.02
C MET A 367 -0.36 5.28 9.43
N MET A 368 0.85 5.00 9.92
CA MET A 368 1.31 5.45 11.25
C MET A 368 2.16 6.71 11.11
N ASP A 369 1.71 7.86 11.62
CA ASP A 369 2.50 9.11 11.58
C ASP A 369 3.50 9.16 12.74
N ARG A 370 3.05 8.87 13.96
CA ARG A 370 3.89 8.91 15.16
C ARG A 370 3.27 8.12 16.31
N ILE A 371 4.11 7.80 17.28
CA ILE A 371 3.76 7.22 18.57
C ILE A 371 3.93 8.29 19.62
N GLU A 372 2.89 8.50 20.42
CA GLU A 372 2.90 9.39 21.58
C GLU A 372 2.71 8.55 22.83
N ASN A 373 3.38 8.86 23.93
CA ASN A 373 3.05 8.23 25.20
C ASN A 373 1.70 8.79 25.72
N CYS A 374 1.20 8.28 26.85
CA CYS A 374 -0.07 8.75 27.40
C CYS A 374 -0.07 10.21 27.91
N ASP A 375 1.10 10.86 28.00
CA ASP A 375 1.24 12.27 28.40
C ASP A 375 1.33 13.22 27.19
N GLY A 376 1.32 12.66 25.96
CA GLY A 376 1.40 13.40 24.71
C GLY A 376 2.83 13.63 24.20
N SER A 377 3.86 13.14 24.89
CA SER A 377 5.23 13.23 24.41
C SER A 377 5.47 12.26 23.24
N VAL A 378 6.06 12.76 22.16
CA VAL A 378 6.41 11.96 20.99
C VAL A 378 7.53 10.97 21.33
N VAL A 379 7.24 9.68 21.17
CA VAL A 379 8.17 8.55 21.38
C VAL A 379 8.90 8.20 20.09
N LYS A 380 8.16 8.11 18.98
CA LYS A 380 8.68 7.75 17.65
C LYS A 380 7.91 8.53 16.59
N LYS A 381 8.58 9.02 15.57
CA LYS A 381 7.94 9.62 14.38
C LYS A 381 8.33 8.83 13.15
N PHE A 382 7.35 8.45 12.36
CA PHE A 382 7.56 7.81 11.07
C PHE A 382 7.71 8.90 10.02
N SER A 383 8.79 8.83 9.25
CA SER A 383 9.09 9.79 8.19
C SER A 383 8.76 9.21 6.83
N LYS A 384 8.40 10.08 5.88
CA LYS A 384 8.30 9.73 4.46
C LYS A 384 9.57 9.00 4.01
N ASP A 385 9.40 7.90 3.31
CA ASP A 385 10.49 7.10 2.76
C ASP A 385 10.24 6.88 1.26
N SER A 386 11.29 7.04 0.47
CA SER A 386 11.20 6.86 -0.97
C SER A 386 11.46 5.39 -1.30
N TYR A 387 10.57 4.77 -2.08
CA TYR A 387 10.87 3.50 -2.71
C TYR A 387 11.92 3.66 -3.81
N GLY A 388 11.77 4.73 -4.59
CA GLY A 388 12.69 5.10 -5.65
C GLY A 388 12.00 5.74 -6.84
N ARG A 389 12.79 6.19 -7.81
CA ARG A 389 12.29 6.73 -9.08
C ARG A 389 11.96 5.58 -10.04
N ILE A 390 10.70 5.47 -10.46
CA ILE A 390 10.24 4.42 -11.38
C ILE A 390 10.09 4.92 -12.83
N ILE A 391 9.86 6.22 -13.01
CA ILE A 391 9.86 6.92 -14.30
C ILE A 391 10.58 8.27 -14.19
N SER A 392 11.01 8.82 -15.32
CA SER A 392 11.57 10.17 -15.38
C SER A 392 10.50 11.23 -15.08
N SER A 393 10.93 12.41 -14.65
CA SER A 393 10.01 13.54 -14.45
C SER A 393 9.35 13.97 -15.76
N ALA A 394 10.05 13.86 -16.89
CA ALA A 394 9.50 14.19 -18.21
C ALA A 394 8.39 13.21 -18.64
N GLU A 395 8.56 11.91 -18.39
CA GLU A 395 7.52 10.91 -18.62
C GLU A 395 6.31 11.14 -17.71
N ALA A 396 6.54 11.41 -16.42
CA ALA A 396 5.48 11.72 -15.47
C ALA A 396 4.68 12.97 -15.90
N GLN A 397 5.37 14.03 -16.31
CA GLN A 397 4.74 15.24 -16.83
C GLN A 397 3.95 14.97 -18.11
N THR A 398 4.51 14.22 -19.07
CA THR A 398 3.82 13.88 -20.32
C THR A 398 2.54 13.09 -20.04
N LEU A 399 2.59 12.10 -19.14
CA LEU A 399 1.40 11.36 -18.72
C LEU A 399 0.37 12.25 -18.02
N THR A 400 0.84 13.17 -17.18
CA THR A 400 -0.02 14.14 -16.49
C THR A 400 -0.78 15.01 -17.48
N GLU A 401 -0.10 15.59 -18.46
CA GLU A 401 -0.71 16.40 -19.54
C GLU A 401 -1.74 15.57 -20.32
N LEU A 402 -1.39 14.35 -20.73
CA LEU A 402 -2.34 13.46 -21.42
C LEU A 402 -3.54 13.08 -20.54
N MET A 403 -3.37 12.90 -19.23
CA MET A 403 -4.45 12.56 -18.31
C MET A 403 -5.36 13.75 -17.97
N MET A 404 -4.89 15.00 -18.09
CA MET A 404 -5.75 16.17 -17.97
C MET A 404 -6.83 16.19 -19.06
N SER A 405 -6.51 15.74 -20.28
CA SER A 405 -7.50 15.65 -21.37
C SER A 405 -8.74 14.83 -20.98
N VAL A 406 -8.57 13.80 -20.15
CA VAL A 406 -9.66 12.93 -19.65
C VAL A 406 -10.66 13.72 -18.80
N THR A 407 -10.16 14.65 -17.98
CA THR A 407 -10.93 15.46 -17.03
C THR A 407 -11.32 16.83 -17.56
N GLU A 408 -10.72 17.29 -18.66
CA GLU A 408 -11.06 18.58 -19.28
C GLU A 408 -12.11 18.43 -20.39
N TYR A 409 -11.97 17.41 -21.25
CA TYR A 409 -12.90 17.20 -22.38
C TYR A 409 -13.21 15.72 -22.67
N GLY A 410 -12.62 14.80 -21.91
CA GLY A 410 -12.78 13.36 -22.05
C GLY A 410 -13.87 12.76 -21.15
N THR A 411 -13.69 11.48 -20.79
CA THR A 411 -14.68 10.68 -20.06
C THR A 411 -15.00 11.15 -18.64
N ALA A 412 -14.20 12.03 -18.04
CA ALA A 412 -14.42 12.58 -16.70
C ALA A 412 -14.78 14.07 -16.71
N SER A 413 -14.85 14.71 -17.89
CA SER A 413 -15.06 16.16 -18.04
C SER A 413 -16.29 16.70 -17.31
N ASP A 414 -17.45 16.10 -17.53
CA ASP A 414 -18.70 16.54 -16.92
C ASP A 414 -18.67 16.50 -15.37
N TYR A 415 -17.92 15.56 -14.78
CA TYR A 415 -17.80 15.43 -13.32
C TYR A 415 -16.91 16.51 -12.70
N PHE A 416 -15.87 16.91 -13.40
CA PHE A 416 -14.89 17.89 -12.92
C PHE A 416 -15.14 19.31 -13.43
N SER A 417 -16.19 19.50 -14.23
CA SER A 417 -16.66 20.83 -14.62
C SER A 417 -16.91 21.70 -13.38
N GLY A 418 -16.37 22.93 -13.40
CA GLY A 418 -16.50 23.89 -12.31
C GLY A 418 -15.74 23.54 -11.02
N ALA A 419 -14.82 22.56 -11.04
CA ALA A 419 -13.90 22.35 -9.90
C ALA A 419 -13.01 23.58 -9.69
N GLU A 420 -12.75 23.93 -8.42
CA GLU A 420 -11.83 25.01 -8.05
C GLU A 420 -10.35 24.59 -8.12
N TYR A 421 -10.11 23.32 -8.39
CA TYR A 421 -8.81 22.68 -8.50
C TYR A 421 -8.68 21.97 -9.85
N THR A 422 -7.43 21.78 -10.29
CA THR A 422 -7.14 20.98 -11.49
C THR A 422 -7.07 19.50 -11.15
N VAL A 423 -7.40 18.63 -12.10
CA VAL A 423 -7.34 17.17 -11.93
C VAL A 423 -6.66 16.57 -13.16
N ALA A 424 -5.86 15.53 -12.94
CA ALA A 424 -5.43 14.60 -13.98
C ALA A 424 -5.81 13.18 -13.53
N GLY A 425 -6.40 12.39 -14.42
CA GLY A 425 -6.80 11.04 -14.04
C GLY A 425 -7.28 10.18 -15.20
N LYS A 426 -7.83 9.02 -14.85
CA LYS A 426 -8.36 8.05 -15.80
C LYS A 426 -9.57 7.32 -15.23
N THR A 427 -10.67 7.35 -15.99
CA THR A 427 -11.82 6.47 -15.73
C THR A 427 -11.53 5.04 -16.22
N GLY A 428 -12.15 4.06 -15.59
CA GLY A 428 -12.11 2.67 -16.04
C GLY A 428 -13.46 1.97 -15.92
N THR A 429 -13.69 1.06 -16.85
CA THR A 429 -14.80 0.12 -16.83
C THR A 429 -14.19 -1.24 -17.12
N ALA A 430 -14.45 -2.22 -16.27
CA ALA A 430 -13.91 -3.56 -16.39
C ALA A 430 -15.04 -4.58 -16.31
N GLU A 431 -15.36 -5.20 -17.45
CA GLU A 431 -16.31 -6.31 -17.54
C GLU A 431 -15.74 -7.54 -16.82
N PHE A 432 -16.51 -8.18 -15.94
CA PHE A 432 -16.04 -9.32 -15.14
C PHE A 432 -16.83 -10.62 -15.38
N ASN A 433 -17.88 -10.58 -16.22
CA ASN A 433 -18.66 -11.77 -16.59
C ASN A 433 -19.24 -11.69 -18.00
N GLU A 434 -19.84 -12.80 -18.46
CA GLU A 434 -20.45 -12.90 -19.79
C GLU A 434 -21.69 -12.01 -19.96
N ASN A 435 -22.34 -11.62 -18.85
CA ASN A 435 -23.47 -10.68 -18.85
C ASN A 435 -23.02 -9.23 -19.05
N LYS A 436 -21.71 -8.98 -19.20
CA LYS A 436 -21.09 -7.66 -19.32
C LYS A 436 -21.33 -6.78 -18.08
N ASP A 437 -21.52 -7.40 -16.92
CA ASP A 437 -21.48 -6.68 -15.66
C ASP A 437 -20.08 -6.10 -15.48
N SER A 438 -20.01 -4.86 -15.00
CA SER A 438 -18.75 -4.13 -14.98
C SER A 438 -18.48 -3.43 -13.67
N HIS A 439 -17.20 -3.43 -13.29
CA HIS A 439 -16.67 -2.57 -12.24
C HIS A 439 -16.48 -1.14 -12.76
N SER A 440 -16.72 -0.14 -11.91
CA SER A 440 -16.41 1.26 -12.18
C SER A 440 -15.12 1.64 -11.46
N TRP A 441 -14.18 2.23 -12.19
CA TRP A 441 -12.90 2.70 -11.69
C TRP A 441 -12.74 4.20 -11.93
N PHE A 442 -12.09 4.86 -10.98
CA PHE A 442 -11.43 6.13 -11.22
C PHE A 442 -10.10 6.15 -10.47
N ILE A 443 -9.05 6.60 -11.14
CA ILE A 443 -7.78 6.96 -10.51
C ILE A 443 -7.36 8.35 -10.96
N GLY A 444 -6.90 9.19 -10.07
CA GLY A 444 -6.41 10.51 -10.44
C GLY A 444 -5.84 11.28 -9.26
N PHE A 445 -5.32 12.46 -9.54
CA PHE A 445 -4.83 13.39 -8.53
C PHE A 445 -5.27 14.81 -8.81
N SER A 446 -5.36 15.61 -7.73
CA SER A 446 -5.70 17.02 -7.76
C SER A 446 -4.46 17.92 -7.76
N ASN A 447 -4.68 19.21 -8.06
CA ASN A 447 -3.67 20.27 -8.08
C ASN A 447 -2.46 19.92 -8.95
N VAL A 448 -2.69 19.74 -10.25
CA VAL A 448 -1.75 19.15 -11.20
C VAL A 448 -0.33 19.77 -11.18
N ASN A 449 -0.22 21.07 -10.91
CA ASN A 449 1.07 21.76 -10.82
C ASN A 449 1.85 21.47 -9.52
N ASN A 450 1.14 21.11 -8.44
CA ASN A 450 1.71 20.69 -7.17
C ASN A 450 0.80 19.63 -6.51
N PRO A 451 0.85 18.37 -6.99
CA PRO A 451 -0.12 17.37 -6.58
C PRO A 451 -0.10 17.07 -5.09
N ASP A 452 -1.28 17.06 -4.48
CA ASP A 452 -1.47 16.99 -3.03
C ASP A 452 -2.33 15.79 -2.59
N LEU A 453 -3.26 15.33 -3.44
CA LEU A 453 -4.07 14.15 -3.16
C LEU A 453 -4.22 13.27 -4.40
N VAL A 454 -3.93 11.99 -4.25
CA VAL A 454 -4.29 10.92 -5.19
C VAL A 454 -5.50 10.19 -4.64
N VAL A 455 -6.50 9.94 -5.49
CA VAL A 455 -7.71 9.18 -5.15
C VAL A 455 -7.87 8.02 -6.13
N CYS A 456 -8.04 6.82 -5.60
CA CYS A 456 -8.47 5.63 -6.32
C CYS A 456 -9.81 5.17 -5.78
N VAL A 457 -10.80 5.01 -6.67
CA VAL A 457 -12.12 4.47 -6.34
C VAL A 457 -12.40 3.26 -7.23
N LEU A 458 -12.88 2.20 -6.59
CA LEU A 458 -13.44 1.02 -7.23
C LEU A 458 -14.86 0.80 -6.73
N ILE A 459 -15.77 0.55 -7.64
CA ILE A 459 -17.12 0.06 -7.34
C ILE A 459 -17.34 -1.26 -8.07
N GLU A 460 -17.67 -2.30 -7.32
CA GLU A 460 -18.06 -3.59 -7.88
C GLU A 460 -19.45 -3.52 -8.50
N ASN A 461 -19.64 -4.23 -9.62
CA ASN A 461 -20.94 -4.36 -10.26
C ASN A 461 -21.70 -3.04 -10.51
N ALA A 462 -20.97 -1.97 -10.82
CA ALA A 462 -21.50 -0.62 -10.96
C ALA A 462 -22.50 -0.47 -12.11
N SER A 463 -22.43 -1.32 -13.14
CA SER A 463 -23.45 -1.34 -14.22
C SER A 463 -24.86 -1.64 -13.70
N ASN A 464 -24.98 -2.39 -12.61
CA ASN A 464 -26.27 -2.74 -12.01
C ASN A 464 -26.77 -1.70 -11.00
N THR A 465 -25.88 -0.94 -10.38
CA THR A 465 -26.25 0.12 -9.41
C THR A 465 -26.36 1.51 -10.05
N GLY A 466 -25.76 1.72 -11.22
CA GLY A 466 -25.62 3.04 -11.84
C GLY A 466 -24.61 3.95 -11.13
N ALA A 467 -23.86 3.43 -10.15
CA ALA A 467 -22.88 4.20 -9.40
C ALA A 467 -21.65 4.53 -10.25
N SER A 468 -20.99 5.66 -9.94
CA SER A 468 -19.83 6.15 -10.68
C SER A 468 -18.66 6.42 -9.74
N ALA A 469 -17.55 5.72 -9.96
CA ALA A 469 -16.31 5.92 -9.22
C ALA A 469 -15.78 7.36 -9.38
N THR A 470 -15.96 7.97 -10.56
CA THR A 470 -15.58 9.36 -10.83
C THR A 470 -16.40 10.35 -9.99
N SER A 471 -17.70 10.09 -9.81
CA SER A 471 -18.56 10.93 -8.95
C SER A 471 -18.14 10.88 -7.49
N ILE A 472 -17.76 9.69 -6.99
CA ILE A 472 -17.23 9.54 -5.63
C ILE A 472 -15.88 10.27 -5.50
N ALA A 473 -14.98 10.11 -6.46
CA ALA A 473 -13.70 10.80 -6.46
C ALA A 473 -13.87 12.32 -6.45
N ARG A 474 -14.83 12.86 -7.22
CA ARG A 474 -15.17 14.28 -7.20
C ARG A 474 -15.54 14.76 -5.80
N LYS A 475 -16.44 14.06 -5.09
CA LYS A 475 -16.84 14.40 -3.72
C LYS A 475 -15.66 14.39 -2.74
N ILE A 476 -14.74 13.44 -2.88
CA ILE A 476 -13.56 13.34 -2.01
C ILE A 476 -12.61 14.51 -2.26
N PHE A 477 -12.35 14.85 -3.53
CA PHE A 477 -11.55 16.03 -3.85
C PHE A 477 -12.22 17.32 -3.40
N ASP A 478 -13.53 17.49 -3.59
CA ASP A 478 -14.25 18.66 -3.08
C ASP A 478 -14.11 18.78 -1.56
N ALA A 479 -14.26 17.69 -0.80
CA ALA A 479 -14.09 17.70 0.65
C ALA A 479 -12.65 18.00 1.10
N TYR A 480 -11.64 17.70 0.27
CA TYR A 480 -10.25 18.01 0.58
C TYR A 480 -9.93 19.52 0.45
N TYR A 481 -10.67 20.26 -0.38
CA TYR A 481 -10.45 21.69 -0.62
C TYR A 481 -11.46 22.62 0.07
N ASN A 482 -12.49 22.09 0.72
CA ASN A 482 -13.44 22.83 1.55
C ASN A 482 -13.00 22.78 3.02
#